data_AF-A0A9J6ZQH2-F1
#
_entry.id   AF-A0A9J6ZQH2-F1
#
_cell.length_a   1.000
_cell.length_b   1.000
_cell.length_c   1.000
_cell.angle_alpha   90.00
_cell.angle_beta   90.00
_cell.angle_gamma   90.00
#
_symmetry.space_group_name_H-M   'P 1'
#
loop_
_entity.id
_entity.type
_entity.pdbx_description
1 polymer ?
#
loop_
_entity_poly.entity_id
_entity_poly.type
_entity_poly.pdbx_seq_one_letter_code
_entity_poly.pdbx_strand_id
1 'polypeptide(L)'
;MTKILIKELILGIFVLALGLFGFSYFETGVFKKWVIFSFLITGFMMFSTLITDLTRMIKPTLIGLVLISSTFIFQIILVIILFIFLEPDNIKHRITVKTGLPVYLIMLAVDLYWKIKWVFLPKERKRLNVNRYDLF
;
A
#
# COMPACT_ATOMS: atom_id res chain seq x y z
N MET A 1 -2.64 -13.83 -2.01
CA MET A 1 -1.74 -13.46 -0.90
C MET A 1 -0.31 -13.20 -1.36
N THR A 2 0.56 -14.19 -1.61
CA THR A 2 1.99 -13.95 -1.91
C THR A 2 2.25 -12.95 -3.05
N LYS A 3 1.48 -13.06 -4.15
CA LYS A 3 1.60 -12.13 -5.29
C LYS A 3 1.22 -10.67 -4.96
N ILE A 4 0.34 -10.44 -3.99
CA ILE A 4 -0.02 -9.06 -3.62
C ILE A 4 0.99 -8.49 -2.62
N LEU A 5 1.46 -9.30 -1.67
CA LEU A 5 2.53 -8.91 -0.74
C LEU A 5 3.83 -8.54 -1.47
N ILE A 6 4.20 -9.29 -2.52
CA ILE A 6 5.37 -8.97 -3.35
C ILE A 6 5.18 -7.61 -4.06
N LYS A 7 3.97 -7.33 -4.57
CA LYS A 7 3.67 -6.04 -5.21
C LYS A 7 3.75 -4.88 -4.24
N GLU A 8 3.23 -5.06 -3.03
CA GLU A 8 3.31 -4.08 -1.94
C GLU A 8 4.76 -3.83 -1.53
N LEU A 9 5.59 -4.88 -1.46
CA LEU A 9 7.01 -4.74 -1.18
C LEU A 9 7.74 -3.94 -2.29
N ILE A 10 7.45 -4.24 -3.56
CA ILE A 10 8.00 -3.49 -4.70
C ILE A 10 7.55 -2.02 -4.63
N LEU A 11 6.27 -1.78 -4.29
CA LEU A 11 5.73 -0.43 -4.13
C LEU A 11 6.46 0.31 -3.01
N GLY A 12 6.72 -0.35 -1.88
CA GLY A 12 7.51 0.16 -0.76
C GLY A 12 8.94 0.54 -1.14
N ILE A 13 9.62 -0.32 -1.90
CA ILE A 13 10.95 -0.02 -2.45
C ILE A 13 10.90 1.21 -3.36
N PHE A 14 9.84 1.34 -4.17
CA PHE A 14 9.66 2.49 -5.05
C PHE A 14 9.44 3.80 -4.27
N VAL A 15 8.67 3.76 -3.18
CA VAL A 15 8.50 4.92 -2.27
C VAL A 15 9.83 5.35 -1.66
N LEU A 16 10.62 4.38 -1.21
CA LEU A 16 11.95 4.63 -0.65
C LEU A 16 12.89 5.24 -1.71
N ALA A 17 12.91 4.69 -2.92
CA ALA A 17 13.70 5.18 -4.04
C ALA A 17 13.31 6.61 -4.45
N LEU A 18 12.01 6.91 -4.53
CA LEU A 18 11.54 8.27 -4.85
C LEU A 18 11.98 9.29 -3.81
N GLY A 19 11.99 8.92 -2.52
CA GLY A 19 12.53 9.80 -1.48
C GLY A 19 14.05 9.91 -1.52
N LEU A 20 14.77 8.86 -1.92
CA LEU A 20 16.21 8.95 -2.15
C LEU A 20 16.54 9.97 -3.25
N PHE A 21 15.84 9.93 -4.38
CA PHE A 21 16.05 10.91 -5.45
C PHE A 21 15.56 12.31 -5.07
N GLY A 22 14.37 12.43 -4.47
CA GLY A 22 13.77 13.73 -4.13
C GLY A 22 14.41 14.43 -2.94
N PHE A 23 14.96 13.68 -1.97
CA PHE A 23 15.52 14.21 -0.72
C PHE A 23 17.04 14.09 -0.61
N SER A 24 17.72 13.55 -1.62
CA SER A 24 19.19 13.56 -1.68
C SER A 24 19.81 14.97 -1.56
N TYR A 25 19.07 15.99 -2.00
CA TYR A 25 19.46 17.39 -1.92
C TYR A 25 19.06 18.10 -0.62
N PHE A 26 18.37 17.41 0.29
CA PHE A 26 17.83 17.97 1.54
C PHE A 26 18.58 17.45 2.78
N GLU A 27 18.42 18.14 3.91
CA GLU A 27 19.10 17.85 5.17
C GLU A 27 18.93 16.39 5.61
N THR A 28 20.03 15.78 6.08
CA THR A 28 20.11 14.37 6.51
C THR A 28 19.05 13.96 7.55
N GLY A 29 18.48 14.91 8.29
CA GLY A 29 17.38 14.68 9.23
C GLY A 29 16.07 14.31 8.55
N VAL A 30 15.71 15.01 7.47
CA VAL A 30 14.49 14.74 6.67
C VAL A 30 14.60 13.36 5.99
N PHE A 31 15.81 13.03 5.52
CA PHE A 31 16.08 11.75 4.90
C PHE A 31 15.82 10.56 5.85
N LYS A 32 16.34 10.62 7.09
CA LYS A 32 16.09 9.56 8.10
C LYS A 32 14.59 9.38 8.37
N LYS A 33 13.87 10.49 8.52
CA LYS A 33 12.41 10.47 8.73
C LYS A 33 11.67 9.84 7.55
N TRP A 34 12.08 10.14 6.32
CA TRP A 34 11.48 9.53 5.12
C TRP A 34 11.72 8.02 5.02
N VAL A 35 12.93 7.55 5.34
CA VAL A 35 13.24 6.12 5.36
C VAL A 35 12.31 5.41 6.34
N ILE A 36 12.18 5.92 7.57
CA ILE A 36 11.27 5.37 8.58
C ILE A 36 9.84 5.37 8.07
N PHE A 37 9.38 6.47 7.47
CA PHE A 37 8.04 6.58 6.92
C PHE A 37 7.78 5.57 5.80
N SER A 38 8.74 5.33 4.91
CA SER A 38 8.64 4.36 3.82
C SER A 38 8.47 2.93 4.35
N PHE A 39 9.21 2.56 5.41
CA PHE A 39 9.04 1.27 6.08
C PHE A 39 7.67 1.15 6.75
N LEU A 40 7.20 2.21 7.42
CA LEU A 40 5.87 2.23 8.05
C LEU A 40 4.76 2.06 7.02
N ILE A 41 4.78 2.81 5.91
CA ILE A 41 3.80 2.66 4.82
C ILE A 41 3.76 1.21 4.33
N THR A 42 4.94 0.66 4.01
CA THR A 42 5.05 -0.71 3.48
C THR A 42 4.51 -1.73 4.48
N GLY A 43 4.87 -1.58 5.75
CA GLY A 43 4.39 -2.43 6.84
C GLY A 43 2.87 -2.38 6.99
N PHE A 44 2.27 -1.19 7.00
CA PHE A 44 0.82 -1.02 7.08
C PHE A 44 0.08 -1.57 5.86
N MET A 45 0.63 -1.39 4.65
CA MET A 45 0.06 -1.97 3.43
C MET A 45 0.00 -3.50 3.53
N MET A 46 1.12 -4.13 3.88
CA MET A 46 1.20 -5.58 4.05
C MET A 46 0.32 -6.09 5.19
N PHE A 47 0.30 -5.39 6.32
CA PHE A 47 -0.51 -5.75 7.48
C PHE A 47 -2.01 -5.68 7.18
N SER A 48 -2.46 -4.67 6.43
CA SER A 48 -3.84 -4.59 5.91
C SER A 48 -4.19 -5.79 5.02
N THR A 49 -3.27 -6.21 4.14
CA THR A 49 -3.46 -7.41 3.32
C THR A 49 -3.57 -8.68 4.18
N LEU A 50 -2.73 -8.82 5.21
CA LEU A 50 -2.77 -9.97 6.11
C LEU A 50 -4.10 -10.03 6.89
N ILE A 51 -4.57 -8.91 7.43
CA ILE A 51 -5.87 -8.82 8.11
C ILE A 51 -7.02 -9.18 7.16
N THR A 52 -6.95 -8.70 5.92
CA THR A 52 -7.98 -8.96 4.90
C THR A 52 -8.01 -10.44 4.51
N ASP A 53 -6.85 -11.08 4.35
CA ASP A 53 -6.74 -12.51 4.05
C ASP A 53 -7.25 -13.37 5.22
N LEU A 54 -6.90 -13.01 6.45
CA LEU A 54 -7.41 -13.68 7.64
C LEU A 54 -8.94 -13.58 7.74
N THR A 55 -9.48 -12.38 7.49
CA THR A 55 -10.93 -12.14 7.48
C THR A 55 -11.62 -12.96 6.39
N ARG A 56 -10.98 -13.11 5.21
CA ARG A 56 -11.48 -13.97 4.13
C ARG A 56 -11.65 -15.42 4.58
N MET A 57 -10.73 -15.93 5.38
CA MET A 57 -10.75 -17.31 5.87
C MET A 57 -11.80 -17.53 6.96
N ILE A 58 -11.98 -16.55 7.85
CA ILE A 58 -12.87 -16.68 9.03
C ILE A 58 -14.31 -16.26 8.71
N LYS A 59 -14.50 -15.05 8.14
CA LYS A 59 -15.81 -14.44 7.86
C LYS A 59 -15.77 -13.65 6.55
N PRO A 60 -15.87 -14.32 5.39
CA PRO A 60 -15.76 -13.67 4.08
C PRO A 60 -16.84 -12.62 3.81
N THR A 61 -18.00 -12.71 4.48
CA THR A 61 -19.08 -11.71 4.39
C THR A 61 -18.67 -10.32 4.90
N LEU A 62 -17.66 -10.24 5.78
CA LEU A 62 -17.18 -8.98 6.37
C LEU A 62 -15.94 -8.42 5.66
N ILE A 63 -15.44 -9.08 4.62
CA ILE A 63 -14.15 -8.75 4.00
C ILE A 63 -14.08 -7.32 3.48
N GLY A 64 -15.16 -6.82 2.88
CA GLY A 64 -15.21 -5.44 2.38
C GLY A 64 -15.18 -4.41 3.49
N LEU A 65 -15.92 -4.66 4.58
CA LEU A 65 -15.96 -3.77 5.73
C LEU A 65 -14.60 -3.70 6.42
N VAL A 66 -13.93 -4.84 6.60
CA VAL A 66 -12.59 -4.90 7.20
C VAL A 66 -11.53 -4.26 6.30
N LEU A 67 -11.62 -4.45 4.98
CA LEU A 67 -10.70 -3.80 4.04
C LEU A 67 -10.83 -2.27 4.13
N ILE A 68 -12.05 -1.74 4.11
CA ILE A 68 -12.30 -0.30 4.18
C ILE A 68 -11.85 0.27 5.53
N SER A 69 -12.24 -0.36 6.64
CA SER A 69 -11.90 0.14 7.98
C SER A 69 -10.41 0.09 8.26
N SER A 70 -9.73 -1.01 7.92
CA SER A 70 -8.27 -1.12 8.11
C SER A 70 -7.51 -0.11 7.25
N THR A 71 -7.90 0.06 5.98
CA THR A 71 -7.31 1.06 5.09
C THR A 71 -7.48 2.47 5.67
N PHE A 72 -8.70 2.82 6.10
CA PHE A 72 -9.00 4.15 6.62
C PHE A 72 -8.21 4.46 7.90
N ILE A 73 -8.16 3.51 8.84
CA ILE A 73 -7.40 3.67 10.08
C ILE A 73 -5.90 3.84 9.79
N PHE A 74 -5.32 3.00 8.93
CA PHE A 74 -3.91 3.11 8.58
C PHE A 74 -3.59 4.39 7.81
N GLN A 75 -4.51 4.87 6.95
CA GLN A 75 -4.36 6.17 6.31
C GLN A 75 -4.29 7.32 7.31
N ILE A 76 -5.20 7.36 8.29
CA ILE A 76 -5.21 8.42 9.30
C ILE A 76 -3.89 8.41 10.06
N ILE A 77 -3.43 7.24 10.51
CA ILE A 77 -2.16 7.10 11.23
C ILE A 77 -1.00 7.59 10.38
N LEU A 78 -0.91 7.16 9.12
CA LEU A 78 0.16 7.54 8.21
C LEU A 78 0.14 9.04 7.88
N VAL A 79 -1.03 9.66 7.72
CA VAL A 79 -1.16 11.10 7.49
C VAL A 79 -0.69 11.89 8.71
N ILE A 80 -1.08 11.49 9.92
CA ILE A 80 -0.63 12.14 11.16
C ILE A 80 0.90 12.06 11.27
N ILE A 81 1.46 10.87 11.05
CA ILE A 81 2.90 10.64 11.09
C ILE A 81 3.62 11.47 10.01
N LEU A 82 3.07 11.55 8.81
CA LEU A 82 3.60 12.36 7.71
C LEU A 82 3.66 13.84 8.09
N PHE A 83 2.61 14.38 8.71
CA PHE A 83 2.58 15.76 9.21
C PHE A 83 3.62 16.02 10.31
N ILE A 84 3.74 15.11 11.29
CA ILE A 84 4.75 15.19 12.36
C ILE A 84 6.17 15.16 11.77
N PHE A 85 6.43 14.28 10.80
CA PHE A 85 7.76 14.15 10.23
C PHE A 85 8.17 15.34 9.37
N LEU A 86 7.21 15.90 8.62
CA LEU A 86 7.51 16.91 7.64
C LEU A 86 7.60 18.33 8.19
N GLU A 87 7.19 18.60 9.44
CA GLU A 87 7.29 19.93 10.08
C GLU A 87 7.04 21.08 9.09
N PRO A 88 5.82 21.17 8.51
CA PRO A 88 5.53 21.99 7.32
C PRO A 88 5.76 23.50 7.51
N ASP A 89 5.93 23.93 8.76
CA ASP A 89 6.25 25.30 9.16
C ASP A 89 7.71 25.67 8.83
N ASN A 90 8.59 24.69 8.64
CA ASN A 90 9.96 24.92 8.17
C ASN A 90 9.99 25.08 6.63
N ILE A 91 10.50 26.21 6.15
CA ILE A 91 10.56 26.56 4.72
C ILE A 91 11.29 25.48 3.89
N LYS A 92 12.38 24.90 4.42
CA LYS A 92 13.12 23.84 3.72
C LYS A 92 12.33 22.54 3.61
N HIS A 93 11.46 22.25 4.58
CA HIS A 93 10.66 21.02 4.59
C HIS A 93 9.35 21.16 3.80
N ARG A 94 8.89 22.38 3.52
CA ARG A 94 7.68 22.63 2.74
C ARG A 94 7.74 22.04 1.32
N ILE A 95 8.92 22.02 0.70
CA ILE A 95 9.13 21.38 -0.62
C ILE A 95 9.03 19.85 -0.48
N THR A 96 9.56 19.30 0.61
CA THR A 96 9.43 17.88 0.98
C THR A 96 7.98 17.47 1.17
N VAL A 97 7.14 18.33 1.77
CA VAL A 97 5.69 18.10 1.90
C VAL A 97 5.01 18.06 0.54
N LYS A 98 5.29 19.05 -0.32
CA LYS A 98 4.67 19.18 -1.64
C LYS A 98 4.98 18.02 -2.57
N THR A 99 6.12 17.36 -2.38
CA THR A 99 6.56 16.21 -3.19
C THR A 99 6.19 14.89 -2.54
N GLY A 100 6.35 14.76 -1.21
CA GLY A 100 6.06 13.55 -0.46
C GLY A 100 4.57 13.21 -0.38
N LEU A 101 3.70 14.21 -0.22
CA LEU A 101 2.26 13.98 -0.09
C LEU A 101 1.63 13.42 -1.38
N PRO A 102 1.87 13.97 -2.59
CA PRO A 102 1.38 13.36 -3.82
C PRO A 102 1.90 11.94 -4.05
N VAL A 103 3.19 11.69 -3.78
CA VAL A 103 3.78 10.35 -3.89
C VAL A 103 3.04 9.39 -2.97
N TYR A 104 2.84 9.76 -1.71
CA TYR A 104 2.08 8.96 -0.75
C TYR A 104 0.67 8.65 -1.25
N LEU A 105 -0.07 9.65 -1.73
CA LEU A 105 -1.46 9.47 -2.21
C LEU A 105 -1.53 8.55 -3.45
N ILE A 106 -0.61 8.71 -4.42
CA ILE A 106 -0.55 7.86 -5.62
C ILE A 106 -0.27 6.41 -5.21
N MET A 107 0.68 6.19 -4.32
CA MET A 107 1.04 4.84 -3.86
C MET A 107 -0.14 4.17 -3.17
N LEU A 108 -0.88 4.92 -2.37
CA LEU A 108 -2.05 4.39 -1.69
C LEU A 108 -3.20 4.06 -2.64
N ALA A 109 -3.41 4.86 -3.69
CA ALA A 109 -4.37 4.54 -4.74
C ALA A 109 -3.99 3.24 -5.48
N VAL A 110 -2.70 3.04 -5.77
CA VAL A 110 -2.20 1.82 -6.43
C VAL A 110 -2.37 0.59 -5.53
N ASP A 111 -2.01 0.69 -4.25
CA ASP A 111 -2.20 -0.38 -3.26
C ASP A 111 -3.68 -0.78 -3.15
N LEU A 112 -4.56 0.21 -2.95
CA LEU A 112 -6.00 -0.01 -2.84
C LEU A 112 -6.57 -0.68 -4.09
N TYR A 113 -6.17 -0.21 -5.28
CA TYR A 113 -6.60 -0.79 -6.56
C TYR A 113 -6.21 -2.28 -6.65
N TRP A 114 -4.98 -2.64 -6.28
CA TRP A 114 -4.54 -4.04 -6.29
C TRP A 114 -5.29 -4.89 -5.27
N LYS A 115 -5.55 -4.37 -4.06
CA LYS A 115 -6.31 -5.07 -3.02
C LYS A 115 -7.75 -5.31 -3.43
N ILE A 116 -8.45 -4.29 -3.93
CA ILE A 116 -9.82 -4.43 -4.43
C ILE A 116 -9.88 -5.48 -5.54
N LYS A 117 -8.95 -5.41 -6.51
CA LYS A 117 -8.87 -6.40 -7.59
C LYS A 117 -8.57 -7.81 -7.08
N TRP A 118 -7.76 -7.95 -6.04
CA TRP A 118 -7.44 -9.26 -5.47
C TRP A 118 -8.59 -9.85 -4.63
N VAL A 119 -9.31 -9.00 -3.88
CA VAL A 119 -10.41 -9.39 -3.01
C VAL A 119 -11.67 -9.71 -3.79
N PHE A 120 -12.09 -8.83 -4.70
CA PHE A 120 -13.41 -8.87 -5.32
C PHE A 120 -13.44 -9.40 -6.77
N LEU A 121 -12.29 -9.42 -7.46
CA LEU A 121 -12.20 -9.94 -8.83
C LEU A 121 -11.39 -11.24 -8.83
N PRO A 122 -12.01 -12.40 -8.52
CA PRO A 122 -11.33 -13.67 -8.72
C PRO A 122 -11.01 -13.78 -10.21
N LYS A 123 -9.74 -14.05 -10.54
CA LYS A 123 -9.33 -14.42 -11.91
C LYS A 123 -10.34 -15.43 -12.44
N GLU A 124 -10.92 -15.14 -13.61
CA GLU A 124 -11.69 -16.12 -14.36
C GLU A 124 -10.96 -17.45 -14.27
N ARG A 125 -11.60 -18.45 -13.63
CA ARG A 125 -11.10 -19.82 -13.72
C ARG A 125 -11.04 -20.08 -15.22
N LYS A 126 -9.85 -20.34 -15.78
CA LYS A 126 -9.74 -21.02 -17.07
C LYS A 126 -10.74 -22.19 -16.99
N ARG A 127 -11.86 -22.10 -17.70
CA ARG A 127 -12.79 -23.21 -17.80
C ARG A 127 -11.93 -24.34 -18.35
N LEU A 128 -11.72 -25.39 -17.55
CA LEU A 128 -11.20 -26.64 -18.08
C LEU A 128 -12.13 -26.98 -19.23
N ASN A 129 -11.60 -26.95 -20.46
CA ASN A 129 -12.28 -27.49 -21.62
C ASN A 129 -12.42 -28.98 -21.32
N VAL A 130 -13.56 -29.36 -20.76
CA VAL A 130 -13.95 -30.76 -20.66
C VAL A 130 -14.14 -31.20 -22.11
N ASN A 131 -13.13 -31.86 -22.66
CA ASN A 131 -13.25 -32.54 -23.95
C ASN A 131 -14.42 -33.51 -23.83
N ARG A 132 -15.56 -33.18 -24.47
CA ARG A 132 -16.71 -34.08 -24.62
C ARG A 132 -16.43 -35.13 -25.71
N TYR A 133 -15.31 -35.83 -25.63
CA TYR A 133 -14.95 -36.87 -26.61
C TYR A 133 -14.65 -38.24 -26.00
N ASP A 134 -14.91 -38.44 -24.70
CA ASP A 134 -14.71 -39.73 -24.02
C ASP A 134 -16.03 -40.38 -23.56
N LEU A 135 -17.09 -40.27 -24.37
CA LEU A 135 -18.31 -41.06 -24.20
C LEU A 135 -18.68 -41.64 -25.57
N PHE A 136 -17.93 -42.66 -25.98
CA PHE A 136 -18.34 -43.67 -26.96
C PHE A 136 -18.57 -44.98 -26.22
#